data_AF-A0A929M9S0-F1
#
_entry.id   AF-A0A929M9S0-F1
#
_cell.length_a   1.000
_cell.length_b   1.000
_cell.length_c   1.000
_cell.angle_alpha   90.00
_cell.angle_beta   90.00
_cell.angle_gamma   90.00
#
_symmetry.space_group_name_H-M   'P 1'
#
loop_
_entity.id
_entity.type
_entity.pdbx_description
1 polymer ?
#
loop_
_entity_poly.entity_id
_entity_poly.type
_entity_poly.pdbx_seq_one_letter_code
_entity_poly.pdbx_strand_id
1 'polypeptide(L)' 'MAKSYICVFDCETIPDANLIRKIYGIDGSDEDVSVQAMALQKEASGSEFLPVMFHRVVAISAVMADEYGKFLKVSTMEGK' A
#
# COMPACT_ATOMS: atom_id res chain seq x y z
N MET A 1 -13.04 -29.63 19.04
CA MET A 1 -12.00 -28.71 18.57
C MET A 1 -12.70 -27.50 17.97
N ALA A 2 -12.35 -26.28 18.39
CA ALA A 2 -12.83 -25.08 17.71
C ALA A 2 -12.14 -25.01 16.34
N LYS A 3 -12.89 -24.71 15.27
CA LYS A 3 -12.28 -24.48 13.95
C LYS A 3 -11.38 -23.23 14.04
N SER A 4 -10.13 -23.36 13.58
CA SER A 4 -9.24 -22.22 13.38
C SER A 4 -9.26 -21.80 11.90
N TYR A 5 -9.09 -20.50 11.66
CA TYR A 5 -9.09 -19.90 10.33
C TYR A 5 -7.82 -19.08 10.14
N ILE A 6 -7.27 -19.14 8.93
CA ILE A 6 -6.12 -18.34 8.50
C ILE A 6 -6.63 -17.26 7.56
N CYS A 7 -6.26 -16.00 7.81
CA CYS A 7 -6.47 -14.90 6.87
C CYS A 7 -5.11 -14.46 6.34
N VAL A 8 -4.91 -14.59 5.03
CA VAL A 8 -3.73 -14.05 4.35
C VAL A 8 -4.22 -12.95 3.43
N PHE A 9 -3.58 -11.80 3.47
CA PHE A 9 -3.88 -10.71 2.57
C PHE A 9 -2.61 -10.13 1.98
N ASP A 10 -2.78 -9.54 0.82
CA ASP A 10 -1.81 -8.69 0.16
C ASP A 10 -2.49 -7.37 -0.22
N CYS A 11 -1.72 -6.29 -0.31
CA CYS A 11 -2.25 -4.98 -0.66
C CYS A 11 -1.38 -4.25 -1.67
N GLU A 12 -2.03 -3.60 -2.63
CA GLU A 12 -1.39 -2.72 -3.59
C GLU A 12 -1.57 -1.27 -3.16
N THR A 13 -0.50 -0.49 -3.31
CA THR A 13 -0.49 0.93 -2.94
C THR A 13 0.05 1.79 -4.06
N ILE A 14 -0.37 3.05 -4.06
CA ILE A 14 0.24 4.11 -4.87
C ILE A 14 0.66 5.25 -3.94
N PRO A 15 1.63 6.08 -4.33
CA PRO A 15 1.95 7.28 -3.57
C PRO A 15 0.73 8.20 -3.43
N ASP A 16 0.49 8.71 -2.23
CA ASP A 16 -0.51 9.72 -1.95
C ASP A 16 0.02 11.09 -2.38
N ALA A 17 -0.12 11.38 -3.67
CA ALA A 17 0.33 12.63 -4.24
C ALA A 17 -0.27 13.85 -3.53
N ASN A 18 -1.52 13.80 -3.07
CA ASN A 18 -2.15 14.92 -2.36
C ASN A 18 -1.47 15.20 -1.02
N LEU A 19 -1.19 14.16 -0.23
CA LEU A 19 -0.46 14.31 1.02
C LEU A 19 0.97 14.80 0.76
N ILE A 20 1.65 14.27 -0.26
CA ILE A 20 3.00 14.69 -0.64
C ILE A 20 3.01 16.18 -0.99
N ARG A 21 2.08 16.67 -1.84
CA ARG A 21 1.94 18.10 -2.16
C ARG A 21 1.81 18.94 -0.89
N LYS A 22 0.97 18.51 0.05
CA LYS A 22 0.72 19.22 1.31
C LYS A 22 1.95 19.29 2.21
N ILE A 23 2.75 18.23 2.27
CA ILE A 23 3.89 18.12 3.20
C ILE A 23 5.17 18.71 2.61
N TYR A 24 5.46 18.43 1.34
CA TYR A 24 6.70 18.85 0.68
C TYR A 24 6.56 20.14 -0.14
N GLY A 25 5.34 20.62 -0.39
CA GLY A 25 5.11 21.82 -1.19
C GLY A 25 5.51 21.67 -2.66
N ILE A 26 5.47 20.44 -3.18
CA ILE A 26 5.81 20.12 -4.57
C ILE A 26 4.54 20.24 -5.41
N ASP A 27 4.63 20.92 -6.55
CA ASP A 27 3.54 21.01 -7.53
C ASP A 27 3.87 20.19 -8.79
N GLY A 28 2.83 19.78 -9.52
CA GLY A 28 2.96 18.96 -10.74
C GLY A 28 1.85 17.91 -10.86
N SER A 29 1.99 17.02 -11.85
CA SER A 29 1.12 15.85 -11.98
C SER A 29 1.30 14.89 -10.79
N ASP A 30 0.37 13.95 -10.59
CA ASP A 30 0.50 12.96 -9.51
C ASP A 30 1.76 12.12 -9.65
N GLU A 31 2.14 11.80 -10.89
CA GLU A 31 3.38 11.09 -11.21
C GLU A 31 4.61 11.94 -10.85
N ASP A 32 4.67 13.20 -11.31
CA ASP A 32 5.82 14.08 -11.07
C ASP A 32 6.05 14.31 -9.57
N VAL A 33 4.97 14.55 -8.82
CA VAL A 33 5.02 14.75 -7.37
C VAL A 33 5.54 13.49 -6.67
N SER A 34 5.09 12.31 -7.12
CA SER A 34 5.52 11.03 -6.56
C SER A 34 7.00 10.75 -6.84
N VAL A 35 7.45 10.98 -8.08
CA VAL A 35 8.85 10.79 -8.49
C VAL A 35 9.78 11.73 -7.72
N GLN A 36 9.40 12.99 -7.54
CA GLN A 36 10.19 13.94 -6.76
C GLN A 36 10.27 13.54 -5.28
N ALA A 37 9.17 13.08 -4.68
CA ALA A 37 9.19 12.61 -3.29
C ALA A 37 10.09 11.38 -3.11
N MET A 38 10.06 10.42 -4.04
CA MET A 38 10.94 9.25 -4.01
C MET A 38 12.42 9.65 -4.14
N ALA A 39 12.73 10.65 -4.97
CA ALA A 39 14.08 11.18 -5.10
C ALA A 39 14.56 11.84 -3.80
N LEU A 40 13.72 12.66 -3.15
CA LEU A 40 14.03 13.27 -1.85
C LEU A 40 14.23 12.21 -0.77
N GLN A 41 13.39 11.17 -0.75
CA GLN A 41 13.51 10.06 0.19
C GLN A 41 14.80 9.26 -0.04
N LYS A 42 15.21 9.07 -1.29
CA LYS A 42 16.47 8.41 -1.64
C LYS A 42 17.68 9.21 -1.19
N GLU A 43 17.65 10.53 -1.36
CA GLU A 43 18.71 11.41 -0.85
C GLU A 43 18.81 11.34 0.68
N ALA A 44 17.67 11.33 1.37
CA ALA A 44 17.63 11.32 2.84
C ALA A 44 17.95 9.95 3.47
N SER A 45 17.57 8.84 2.82
CA SER A 45 17.59 7.50 3.43
C SER A 45 18.36 6.43 2.65
N GLY A 46 18.73 6.71 1.39
CA GLY A 46 19.28 5.72 0.46
C GLY A 46 18.26 4.80 -0.21
N SER A 47 16.96 4.94 0.10
CA SER A 47 15.87 4.14 -0.48
C SER A 47 14.82 5.02 -1.15
N GLU A 48 14.20 4.55 -2.22
CA GLU A 48 13.05 5.21 -2.86
C GLU A 48 11.72 4.83 -2.18
N PHE A 49 11.73 3.88 -1.23
CA PHE A 49 10.54 3.50 -0.49
C PHE A 49 10.11 4.64 0.45
N LEU A 50 8.94 5.20 0.18
CA LEU A 50 8.40 6.31 0.96
C LEU A 50 7.96 5.86 2.36
N PRO A 51 7.95 6.76 3.35
CA PRO A 51 7.28 6.49 4.62
C PRO A 51 5.84 6.03 4.43
N VAL A 52 5.39 5.04 5.22
CA VAL A 52 4.08 4.36 5.08
C VAL A 52 2.90 5.33 4.97
N MET A 53 2.95 6.47 5.64
CA MET A 53 1.91 7.51 5.57
C MET A 53 1.67 8.08 4.17
N PHE A 54 2.65 7.98 3.26
CA PHE A 54 2.52 8.41 1.87
C PHE A 54 2.03 7.31 0.93
N HIS A 55 1.61 6.14 1.45
CA HIS A 55 1.06 5.07 0.65
C HIS A 55 -0.46 5.04 0.79
N ARG A 56 -1.16 5.30 -0.32
CA ARG A 56 -2.60 5.10 -0.43
C ARG A 56 -2.87 3.69 -0.94
N VAL A 57 -3.60 2.91 -0.15
CA VAL A 57 -4.05 1.56 -0.55
C VAL A 57 -5.08 1.70 -1.66
N VAL A 58 -4.89 0.95 -2.75
CA VAL A 58 -5.82 0.92 -3.90
C VAL A 58 -6.48 -0.44 -4.08
N ALA A 59 -5.89 -1.50 -3.53
CA ALA A 59 -6.49 -2.81 -3.50
C ALA A 59 -6.02 -3.61 -2.28
N ILE A 60 -6.90 -4.44 -1.73
CA ILE A 60 -6.55 -5.49 -0.77
C ILE A 60 -7.15 -6.79 -1.28
N SER A 61 -6.31 -7.77 -1.56
CA SER A 61 -6.74 -9.13 -1.91
C SER A 61 -6.55 -10.03 -0.70
N ALA A 62 -7.59 -10.74 -0.29
CA ALA A 62 -7.57 -11.58 0.89
C ALA A 62 -8.10 -12.99 0.60
N VAL A 63 -7.46 -13.98 1.23
CA VAL A 63 -7.92 -15.36 1.28
C VAL A 63 -8.17 -15.79 2.72
N MET A 64 -9.35 -16.33 2.96
CA MET A 64 -9.67 -17.09 4.16
C MET A 64 -9.41 -18.56 3.87
N ALA A 65 -8.64 -19.21 4.74
CA ALA A 65 -8.35 -20.63 4.66
C ALA A 65 -8.66 -21.34 5.99
N ASP A 66 -8.82 -22.67 5.95
CA ASP A 66 -8.82 -23.48 7.16
C ASP A 66 -7.40 -23.74 7.68
N GLU A 67 -7.31 -24.46 8.80
CA GLU A 67 -6.05 -24.77 9.49
C GLU A 67 -5.07 -25.66 8.68
N TYR A 68 -5.54 -26.30 7.61
CA TYR A 68 -4.72 -27.08 6.68
C TYR A 68 -4.38 -26.30 5.41
N GLY A 69 -4.71 -25.00 5.36
CA GLY A 69 -4.45 -24.12 4.23
C GLY A 69 -5.43 -24.29 3.07
N LYS A 70 -6.56 -25.00 3.25
CA LYS A 70 -7.58 -25.09 2.21
C LYS A 70 -8.31 -23.76 2.08
N PHE A 71 -8.37 -23.23 0.86
CA PHE A 71 -9.04 -21.98 0.60
C PHE A 71 -10.55 -22.12 0.79
N LEU A 72 -11.12 -21.23 1.59
CA LEU A 72 -12.55 -21.16 1.89
C LEU A 72 -13.21 -20.02 1.11
N LYS A 73 -12.54 -18.87 1.01
CA LYS A 73 -13.03 -17.69 0.29
C LYS A 73 -11.87 -16.81 -0.15
N VAL A 74 -11.96 -16.28 -1.36
CA VAL A 74 -11.06 -15.24 -1.89
C VAL A 74 -11.90 -14.01 -2.24
N SER A 75 -11.40 -12.82 -1.92
CA SER A 75 -12.04 -11.56 -2.29
C SER A 75 -11.00 -10.48 -2.46
N THR A 76 -11.26 -9.55 -3.38
CA THR A 76 -10.53 -8.29 -3.51
C THR A 76 -11.45 -7.14 -3.11
N MET A 77 -10.91 -6.19 -2.37
CA MET A 77 -11.57 -4.96 -1.94
C MET A 77 -10.84 -3.79 -2.58
N GLU A 78 -11.58 -2.87 -3.19
CA GLU A 78 -11.02 -1.62 -3.71
C GLU A 78 -10.65 -0.70 -2.55
N GLY A 79 -9.46 -0.11 -2.62
CA GLY A 79 -9.03 0.97 -1.74
C GLY A 79 -9.78 2.26 -2.06
N LYS A 80 -10.08 3.05 -1.03
CA LYS A 80 -10.77 4.33 -1.15
C LYS A 80 -9.84 5.49 -0.86
#